data_AF-A0A2E7VTI6-F1
#
_entry.id   AF-A0A2E7VTI6-F1
#
_cell.length_a   1.000
_cell.length_b   1.000
_cell.length_c   1.000
_cell.angle_alpha   90.00
_cell.angle_beta   90.00
_cell.angle_gamma   90.00
#
_symmetry.space_group_name_H-M   'P 1'
#
loop_
_entity.id
_entity.type
_entity.pdbx_description
1 polymer ?
#
loop_
_entity_poly.entity_id
_entity_poly.type
_entity_poly.pdbx_seq_one_letter_code
_entity_poly.pdbx_strand_id
1 'polypeptide(L)'
;MPFKKGTSGNPIGRPKGSVSTTTKLIREHISQAIDGNKIMEMLDKIESPTEYINALSKLLPYVIGKKKPYEEIEESEPITIIFDIGNKKEN
;
A
#
# COMPACT_ATOMS: atom_id res chain seq x y z
N MET A 1 20.38 -29.12 1.80
CA MET A 1 19.12 -29.78 2.19
C MET A 1 18.12 -29.60 1.05
N PRO A 2 17.56 -30.69 0.48
CA PRO A 2 16.61 -30.57 -0.61
C PRO A 2 15.25 -30.06 -0.10
N PHE A 3 14.66 -29.10 -0.79
CA PHE A 3 13.31 -28.61 -0.49
C PHE A 3 12.28 -29.72 -0.75
N LYS A 4 11.28 -29.85 0.15
CA LYS A 4 10.19 -30.82 -0.04
C LYS A 4 9.30 -30.34 -1.19
N LYS A 5 9.16 -31.19 -2.22
CA LYS A 5 8.36 -30.91 -3.42
C LYS A 5 6.90 -30.63 -2.99
N GLY A 6 6.32 -29.52 -3.45
CA GLY A 6 4.98 -29.09 -3.08
C GLY A 6 4.88 -28.21 -1.83
N THR A 7 5.99 -27.91 -1.15
CA THR A 7 6.03 -26.95 -0.03
C THR A 7 7.02 -25.82 -0.33
N SER A 8 6.56 -24.57 -0.17
CA SER A 8 7.44 -23.41 -0.22
C SER A 8 8.52 -23.53 0.86
N GLY A 9 9.75 -23.14 0.53
CA GLY A 9 10.83 -22.98 1.52
C GLY A 9 10.56 -21.89 2.56
N ASN A 10 9.56 -21.04 2.32
CA ASN A 10 8.99 -20.11 3.29
C ASN A 10 7.46 -20.34 3.37
N PRO A 11 7.00 -21.31 4.18
CA PRO A 11 5.58 -21.67 4.28
C PRO A 11 4.71 -20.59 4.96
N ILE A 12 5.31 -19.69 5.73
CA ILE A 12 4.60 -18.58 6.42
C ILE A 12 4.57 -17.31 5.55
N GLY A 13 5.41 -17.25 4.52
CA GLY A 13 5.48 -16.10 3.61
C GLY A 13 5.89 -14.82 4.34
N ARG A 14 5.64 -13.68 3.70
CA ARG A 14 5.71 -12.38 4.36
C ARG A 14 4.41 -12.18 5.17
N PRO A 15 4.47 -11.76 6.44
CA PRO A 15 3.26 -11.54 7.22
C PRO A 15 2.33 -10.53 6.53
N LYS A 16 1.04 -10.86 6.46
CA LYS A 16 0.01 -9.98 5.88
C LYS A 16 0.03 -8.63 6.61
N GLY A 17 0.10 -7.54 5.86
CA GLY A 17 0.17 -6.17 6.39
C GLY A 17 1.59 -5.67 6.73
N SER A 18 2.63 -6.48 6.48
CA SER A 18 4.02 -6.02 6.64
C SER A 18 4.33 -4.88 5.67
N VAL A 19 4.66 -3.71 6.21
CA VAL A 19 5.03 -2.53 5.42
C VAL A 19 6.43 -2.72 4.83
N SER A 20 6.67 -2.25 3.61
CA SER A 20 8.01 -2.25 3.01
C SER A 20 8.98 -1.41 3.84
N THR A 21 10.24 -1.84 3.93
CA THR A 21 11.32 -1.08 4.57
C THR A 21 11.40 0.34 4.00
N THR A 22 11.26 0.48 2.68
CA THR A 22 11.22 1.79 2.01
C THR A 22 10.05 2.65 2.48
N THR A 23 8.84 2.09 2.56
CA THR A 23 7.66 2.81 3.08
C THR A 23 7.83 3.23 4.54
N LYS A 24 8.48 2.40 5.36
CA LYS A 24 8.78 2.73 6.75
C LYS A 24 9.73 3.93 6.86
N LEU A 25 10.83 3.90 6.11
CA LEU A 25 11.81 4.98 6.09
C LEU A 25 11.23 6.29 5.57
N ILE A 26 10.39 6.24 4.53
CA ILE A 26 9.71 7.44 4.01
C ILE A 26 8.80 8.06 5.08
N ARG A 27 8.01 7.24 5.78
CA ARG A 27 7.14 7.74 6.87
C ARG A 27 7.95 8.38 7.99
N GLU A 28 9.08 7.77 8.34
CA GLU A 28 9.97 8.26 9.39
C GLU A 28 10.60 9.61 9.00
N HIS A 29 11.13 9.72 7.79
CA HIS A 29 11.66 10.99 7.29
C HIS A 29 10.60 12.09 7.21
N ILE A 30 9.40 11.78 6.75
CA ILE A 30 8.29 12.74 6.74
C ILE A 30 7.95 13.18 8.17
N SER A 31 7.90 12.25 9.12
CA SER A 31 7.61 12.57 10.53
C SER A 31 8.67 13.45 11.17
N GLN A 32 9.93 13.31 10.77
CA GLN A 32 11.04 14.15 11.25
C GLN A 32 11.06 15.52 10.59
N ALA A 33 10.63 15.61 9.33
CA ALA A 33 10.62 16.86 8.57
C ALA A 33 9.42 17.77 8.91
N ILE A 34 8.32 17.19 9.41
CA ILE A 34 7.09 17.92 9.73
C ILE A 34 7.04 18.23 11.23
N ASP A 35 7.14 19.51 11.57
CA ASP A 35 6.88 20.02 12.92
C ASP A 35 5.40 20.39 13.08
N GLY A 36 4.68 19.66 13.95
CA GLY A 36 3.26 19.88 14.22
C GLY A 36 2.95 21.26 14.82
N ASN A 37 3.84 21.80 15.65
CA ASN A 37 3.63 23.12 16.28
C ASN A 37 3.70 24.23 15.22
N LYS A 38 4.67 24.12 14.31
CA LYS A 38 4.82 25.04 13.19
C LYS A 38 3.63 25.02 12.24
N ILE A 39 2.98 23.86 12.05
CA ILE A 39 1.74 23.79 11.25
C ILE A 39 0.63 24.61 11.90
N MET A 40 0.43 24.49 13.22
CA MET A 40 -0.59 25.25 13.95
C MET A 40 -0.36 26.75 13.80
N GLU A 41 0.88 27.21 14.03
CA GLU A 41 1.23 28.63 13.86
C GLU A 41 1.00 29.16 12.44
N MET A 42 1.21 28.32 11.42
CA MET A 42 1.01 28.73 10.02
C MET A 42 -0.48 28.73 9.64
N LEU A 43 -1.29 27.85 10.23
CA LEU A 43 -2.75 27.84 10.05
C LEU A 43 -3.40 29.06 10.72
N ASP A 44 -2.91 29.47 11.88
CA ASP A 44 -3.42 30.64 12.61
C ASP A 44 -3.14 31.96 11.88
N LYS A 45 -2.15 31.98 10.98
CA LYS A 45 -1.79 33.15 10.16
C LYS A 45 -2.63 33.30 8.89
N ILE A 46 -3.59 32.41 8.64
CA ILE A 46 -4.44 32.49 7.45
C ILE A 46 -5.51 33.57 7.67
N GLU A 47 -5.34 34.71 7.01
CA GLU A 47 -6.28 35.83 7.08
C GLU A 47 -7.33 35.80 5.95
N SER A 48 -6.95 35.24 4.79
CA SER A 48 -7.83 35.19 3.63
C SER A 48 -8.89 34.09 3.76
N PRO A 49 -10.20 34.42 3.64
CA PRO A 49 -11.27 33.42 3.73
C PRO A 49 -11.15 32.28 2.70
N THR A 50 -10.64 32.57 1.50
CA THR A 50 -10.49 31.57 0.44
C THR A 50 -9.36 30.59 0.75
N GLU A 51 -8.26 31.07 1.33
CA GLU A 51 -7.13 30.24 1.76
C GLU A 51 -7.53 29.36 2.94
N TYR A 52 -8.33 29.89 3.87
CA TYR A 52 -8.86 29.13 5.00
C TYR A 52 -9.71 27.95 4.55
N ILE A 53 -10.67 28.20 3.64
CA ILE A 53 -11.52 27.15 3.06
C ILE A 53 -10.67 26.12 2.31
N ASN A 54 -9.65 26.56 1.57
CA ASN A 54 -8.74 25.67 0.84
C ASN A 54 -7.84 24.83 1.76
N ALA A 55 -7.39 25.38 2.89
CA ALA A 55 -6.63 24.62 3.88
C ALA A 55 -7.50 23.54 4.51
N LEU A 56 -8.72 23.88 4.93
CA LEU A 56 -9.68 22.93 5.48
C LEU A 56 -10.06 21.84 4.48
N SER A 57 -10.36 22.19 3.23
CA SER A 57 -10.76 21.22 2.20
C SER A 57 -9.68 20.17 1.93
N LYS A 58 -8.40 20.54 2.07
CA LYS A 58 -7.26 19.62 1.95
C LYS A 58 -7.05 18.74 3.18
N LEU A 59 -7.45 19.19 4.37
CA LEU A 59 -7.30 18.44 5.62
C LEU A 59 -8.46 17.48 5.89
N LEU A 60 -9.69 17.87 5.54
CA LEU A 60 -10.93 17.09 5.75
C LEU A 60 -10.85 15.62 5.31
N PRO A 61 -10.24 15.27 4.15
CA PRO A 61 -10.16 13.88 3.70
C PRO A 61 -9.38 12.97 4.65
N TYR A 62 -8.50 13.52 5.47
CA TYR A 62 -7.71 12.76 6.45
C TYR A 62 -8.42 12.62 7.80
N VAL A 63 -9.36 13.51 8.11
CA VAL A 63 -10.20 13.43 9.33
C VAL A 63 -11.37 12.47 9.12
N ILE A 64 -12.06 12.61 7.98
CA ILE A 64 -13.26 11.81 7.65
C ILE A 64 -12.88 10.45 7.05
N GLY A 65 -11.69 10.35 6.48
CA GLY A 65 -11.22 9.19 5.72
C GLY A 65 -11.46 9.36 4.24
N LYS A 66 -10.46 9.01 3.43
CA LYS A 66 -10.58 9.00 1.98
C LYS A 66 -11.36 7.76 1.56
N LYS A 67 -12.36 7.92 0.69
CA LYS A 67 -12.88 6.78 -0.07
C LYS A 67 -11.68 6.17 -0.79
N LYS A 68 -11.49 4.85 -0.64
CA LYS A 68 -10.46 4.15 -1.41
C LYS A 68 -10.73 4.47 -2.88
N PRO A 69 -9.71 4.83 -3.68
CA PRO A 69 -9.89 4.84 -5.12
C PRO A 69 -10.45 3.47 -5.47
N TYR A 70 -11.51 3.45 -6.27
CA TYR A 70 -12.08 2.19 -6.76
C TYR A 70 -10.92 1.46 -7.44
N GLU A 71 -10.46 0.36 -6.85
CA GLU A 71 -9.59 -0.56 -7.56
C GLU A 71 -10.48 -1.08 -8.67
N GLU A 72 -10.22 -0.68 -9.93
CA GLU A 72 -10.76 -1.41 -11.07
C GLU A 72 -10.30 -2.85 -10.89
N ILE A 73 -11.21 -3.68 -10.38
CA ILE A 73 -11.03 -5.12 -10.42
C ILE A 73 -11.11 -5.42 -11.90
N GLU A 74 -9.96 -5.49 -12.58
CA GLU A 74 -9.90 -6.14 -13.88
C GLU A 74 -10.50 -7.52 -13.65
N GLU A 75 -11.65 -7.79 -14.25
CA GLU A 75 -12.24 -9.13 -14.29
C GLU A 75 -11.26 -9.99 -15.09
N SER A 76 -10.26 -10.56 -14.40
CA SER A 76 -9.27 -11.40 -15.04
C SER A 76 -9.96 -12.70 -15.46
N GLU A 77 -10.05 -12.93 -16.76
CA GLU A 77 -10.52 -14.21 -17.30
C GLU A 77 -9.66 -15.36 -16.74
N PRO A 78 -10.24 -16.52 -16.41
CA PRO A 78 -9.51 -17.63 -15.83
C PRO A 78 -8.45 -18.18 -16.80
N ILE A 79 -7.19 -18.14 -16.39
CA ILE A 79 -6.08 -18.73 -17.16
C ILE A 79 -6.16 -20.25 -17.06
N THR A 80 -6.39 -20.91 -18.20
CA THR A 80 -6.35 -22.38 -18.29
C THR A 80 -4.93 -22.83 -18.61
N ILE A 81 -4.28 -23.55 -17.68
CA ILE A 81 -2.95 -24.14 -17.87
C ILE A 81 -3.11 -25.63 -18.15
N ILE A 82 -2.81 -26.06 -19.37
CA ILE A 82 -2.83 -27.48 -19.76
C ILE A 82 -1.44 -28.07 -19.52
N PHE A 83 -1.34 -29.05 -18.63
CA PHE A 83 -0.12 -29.82 -18.42
C PHE A 83 -0.17 -31.08 -19.29
N ASP A 84 0.61 -31.06 -20.38
CA ASP A 84 0.81 -32.25 -21.20
C ASP A 84 1.92 -33.09 -20.56
N ILE A 85 1.54 -33.99 -19.66
CA ILE A 85 2.47 -34.92 -19.03
C ILE A 85 2.72 -36.02 -20.05
N GLY A 86 3.74 -35.81 -20.89
CA GLY A 86 4.18 -36.79 -21.87
C GLY A 86 4.39 -38.15 -21.20
N ASN A 87 3.60 -39.14 -21.62
CA ASN A 87 3.78 -40.53 -21.25
C ASN A 87 5.20 -40.95 -21.65
N LYS A 88 6.08 -41.02 -20.65
CA LYS A 88 7.40 -41.60 -20.80
C LYS A 88 7.16 -43.09 -21.01
N LYS A 89 7.49 -43.53 -22.23
CA LYS A 89 7.47 -44.93 -22.68
C LYS A 89 8.01 -45.86 -21.59
N GLU A 90 7.23 -46.87 -21.23
CA GLU A 90 7.76 -48.08 -20.61
C GLU A 90 7.58 -49.22 -21.61
N ASN A 91 8.75 -49.66 -22.09
CA ASN A 91 9.16 -50.92 -22.72
C ASN A 91 8.13 -51.78 -23.46
#